data_AF-A0AAV8UZJ4-F1
#
_entry.id   AF-A0AAV8UZJ4-F1
#
_cell.length_a   1.000
_cell.length_b   1.000
_cell.length_c   1.000
_cell.angle_alpha   90.00
_cell.angle_beta   90.00
_cell.angle_gamma   90.00
#
_symmetry.space_group_name_H-M   'P 1'
#
loop_
_entity.id
_entity.type
_entity.pdbx_description
1 polymer ?
#
loop_
_entity_poly.entity_id
_entity_poly.type
_entity_poly.pdbx_seq_one_letter_code
_entity_poly.pdbx_strand_id
1 'polypeptide(L)'
;MWEGKDVLAEDKDFFQTLYQVLIVMALSLIMSRTSRLGVLFGRGLFSNLHGAGFEAGVSSTRFLQGRSLSASTSDSYSWEQDHRRAWQQANKPSKRSGKNREQDLETLIMDFKQKYVEGKYREAKLLGEKCVLVSKDLRGLSDPVTASTLNNLAIILKRLGNLHYAEKVYSEAISIYNSIYGPTHQNTMTAISNRALLMRRLGKSQEALEDLELVHKYRHEEEGVNSPATAIALSNVATSFRQMGLPEKALKMYKNALEVLREQVGEDDLGTATVLNDMSLTLVDLSKLAEAEEVCGKAIAVRSTVLGRDHPDTVRSMENMITIFAKQDEQKGQVEKK
;
A
#
# COMPACT_ATOMS: atom_id res chain seq x y z
N MET A 1 24.10 28.72 20.02
CA MET A 1 24.58 29.27 18.74
C MET A 1 24.90 28.08 17.84
N TRP A 2 23.92 27.63 17.07
CA TRP A 2 24.03 26.63 16.01
C TRP A 2 22.92 26.99 15.02
N GLU A 3 23.28 27.31 13.78
CA GLU A 3 22.37 27.92 12.82
C GLU A 3 21.66 26.84 12.02
N GLY A 4 20.39 26.57 12.37
CA GLY A 4 19.53 25.62 11.66
C GLY A 4 18.83 26.25 10.46
N LYS A 5 19.59 26.84 9.53
CA LYS A 5 19.10 27.30 8.22
C LYS A 5 19.87 26.62 7.10
N ASP A 6 19.17 26.41 5.99
CA ASP A 6 19.65 25.98 4.66
C ASP A 6 19.50 24.51 4.25
N VAL A 7 19.20 23.56 5.16
CA VAL A 7 18.89 22.16 4.78
C VAL A 7 17.67 22.03 3.85
N LEU A 8 16.70 22.95 3.93
CA LEU A 8 15.49 22.94 3.10
C LEU A 8 15.69 23.49 1.67
N ALA A 9 16.82 24.12 1.38
CA ALA A 9 17.10 24.67 0.05
C ALA A 9 17.60 23.59 -0.91
N GLU A 10 18.58 22.78 -0.47
CA GLU A 10 19.19 21.72 -1.29
C GLU A 10 18.20 20.60 -1.67
N ASP A 11 17.25 20.26 -0.79
CA ASP A 11 16.23 19.24 -1.08
C ASP A 11 15.24 19.71 -2.18
N LYS A 12 14.99 21.02 -2.37
CA LYS A 12 14.08 21.50 -3.43
C LYS A 12 14.64 21.25 -4.83
N ASP A 13 15.91 21.59 -5.05
CA ASP A 13 16.59 21.32 -6.33
C ASP A 13 16.69 19.81 -6.59
N PHE A 14 16.90 19.00 -5.55
CA PHE A 14 16.87 17.54 -5.66
C PHE A 14 15.50 17.01 -6.14
N PHE A 15 14.39 17.43 -5.52
CA PHE A 15 13.06 16.99 -5.94
C PHE A 15 12.68 17.50 -7.34
N GLN A 16 13.07 18.72 -7.70
CA GLN A 16 12.85 19.28 -9.04
C GLN A 16 13.67 18.53 -10.11
N THR A 17 14.89 18.11 -9.78
CA THR A 17 15.72 17.26 -10.65
C THR A 17 15.11 15.87 -10.82
N LEU A 18 14.63 15.25 -9.74
CA LEU A 18 13.95 13.95 -9.77
C LEU A 18 12.67 13.99 -10.61
N TYR A 19 11.89 15.07 -10.51
CA TYR A 19 10.69 15.31 -11.31
C TYR A 19 11.01 15.37 -12.82
N GLN A 20 12.04 16.13 -13.21
CA GLN A 20 12.47 16.19 -14.62
C GLN A 20 12.96 14.82 -15.14
N VAL A 21 13.72 14.07 -14.34
CA VAL A 21 14.19 12.72 -14.71
C VAL A 21 13.02 11.75 -14.91
N LEU A 22 11.99 11.82 -14.06
CA LEU A 22 10.77 11.00 -14.20
C LEU A 22 9.93 11.39 -15.43
N ILE A 23 9.84 12.68 -15.76
CA ILE A 23 9.21 13.15 -17.02
C ILE A 23 9.94 12.59 -18.24
N VAL A 24 11.28 12.65 -18.27
CA VAL A 24 12.08 12.12 -19.39
C VAL A 24 11.91 10.59 -19.53
N MET A 25 11.84 9.85 -18.42
CA MET A 25 11.54 8.42 -18.45
C MET A 25 10.11 8.11 -18.94
N ALA A 26 9.11 8.87 -18.50
CA ALA A 26 7.73 8.72 -18.95
C ALA A 26 7.58 9.01 -20.45
N LEU A 27 8.21 10.09 -20.95
CA LEU A 27 8.24 10.42 -22.38
C LEU A 27 8.97 9.35 -23.19
N SER A 28 10.07 8.79 -22.67
CA SER A 28 10.78 7.67 -23.31
C SER A 28 9.93 6.39 -23.38
N LEU A 29 9.13 6.11 -22.34
CA LEU A 29 8.15 5.03 -22.34
C LEU A 29 6.99 5.24 -23.32
N ILE A 30 6.57 6.50 -23.53
CA ILE A 30 5.59 6.85 -24.57
C ILE A 30 6.22 6.69 -25.97
N MET A 31 7.43 7.19 -26.21
CA MET A 31 8.12 7.09 -27.50
C MET A 31 8.51 5.65 -27.88
N SER A 32 8.84 4.80 -26.91
CA SER A 32 9.04 3.36 -27.13
C SER A 32 7.74 2.58 -27.40
N ARG A 33 6.57 3.15 -27.04
CA ARG A 33 5.25 2.61 -27.43
C ARG A 33 4.79 3.11 -28.79
N THR A 34 5.05 4.37 -29.16
CA THR A 34 4.70 4.89 -30.50
C THR A 34 5.59 4.31 -31.61
N SER A 35 6.88 4.06 -31.33
CA SER A 35 7.76 3.34 -32.26
C SER A 35 7.32 1.89 -32.51
N ARG A 36 6.61 1.24 -31.57
CA ARG A 36 5.96 -0.07 -31.81
C ARG A 36 4.64 0.02 -32.59
N LEU A 37 4.11 1.22 -32.82
CA LEU A 37 2.93 1.47 -33.66
C LEU A 37 3.31 1.94 -35.08
N GLY A 38 4.59 2.15 -35.37
CA GLY A 38 5.11 2.66 -36.65
C GLY A 38 5.37 1.61 -37.75
N VAL A 39 4.71 0.45 -37.75
CA VAL A 39 4.93 -0.64 -38.74
C VAL A 39 3.69 -0.89 -39.62
N LEU A 40 2.80 0.11 -39.74
CA LEU A 40 1.61 0.06 -40.59
C LEU A 40 1.46 1.29 -41.48
N PHE A 41 2.47 1.58 -42.31
CA PHE A 41 2.28 2.22 -43.63
C PHE A 41 3.55 2.04 -44.49
N GLY A 42 3.38 1.68 -45.77
CA GLY A 42 4.46 1.70 -46.76
C GLY A 42 5.11 0.35 -47.08
N ARG A 43 4.42 -0.50 -47.86
CA ARG A 43 5.08 -1.52 -48.69
C ARG A 43 4.57 -1.40 -50.11
N GLY A 44 5.41 -0.90 -51.01
CA GLY A 44 5.06 -0.63 -52.40
C GLY A 44 6.28 -0.25 -53.23
N LEU A 45 7.09 -1.24 -53.61
CA LEU A 45 7.73 -1.44 -54.92
C LEU A 45 8.80 -2.56 -54.82
N PHE A 46 8.81 -3.47 -55.81
CA PHE A 46 9.81 -4.53 -55.96
C PHE A 46 11.10 -3.96 -56.56
N SER A 47 12.31 -4.36 -56.12
CA SER A 47 13.09 -5.52 -56.62
C SER A 47 14.55 -5.43 -56.05
N ASN A 48 15.52 -6.34 -56.24
CA ASN A 48 15.61 -7.55 -57.06
C ASN A 48 16.62 -8.62 -56.53
N LEU A 49 16.73 -9.73 -57.26
CA LEU A 49 17.79 -10.78 -57.39
C LEU A 49 19.25 -10.44 -56.98
N HIS A 50 20.16 -11.32 -56.52
CA HIS A 50 20.35 -12.80 -56.42
C HIS A 50 20.88 -13.15 -55.00
N GLY A 51 21.03 -14.40 -54.49
CA GLY A 51 20.81 -15.77 -54.98
C GLY A 51 21.41 -16.82 -54.01
N ALA A 52 21.06 -18.11 -54.17
CA ALA A 52 21.42 -19.29 -53.33
C ALA A 52 20.85 -19.33 -51.88
N GLY A 53 20.39 -20.47 -51.34
CA GLY A 53 20.18 -21.80 -51.94
C GLY A 53 19.93 -22.90 -50.89
N PHE A 54 19.06 -23.86 -51.23
CA PHE A 54 18.77 -25.15 -50.54
C PHE A 54 17.89 -25.19 -49.27
N GLU A 55 16.69 -25.77 -49.49
CA GLU A 55 15.94 -26.80 -48.74
C GLU A 55 15.82 -26.76 -47.20
N ALA A 56 14.75 -27.22 -46.56
CA ALA A 56 13.33 -27.46 -46.84
C ALA A 56 12.84 -28.30 -45.63
N GLY A 57 11.80 -27.87 -44.92
CA GLY A 57 11.37 -28.53 -43.68
C GLY A 57 10.09 -27.93 -43.11
N VAL A 58 8.98 -28.11 -43.82
CA VAL A 58 7.67 -27.54 -43.47
C VAL A 58 6.91 -28.47 -42.53
N SER A 59 6.35 -27.93 -41.43
CA SER A 59 5.13 -28.34 -40.70
C SER A 59 5.24 -27.92 -39.21
N SER A 60 4.30 -27.25 -38.54
CA SER A 60 2.93 -26.86 -38.94
C SER A 60 2.52 -25.55 -38.26
N THR A 61 1.83 -24.69 -39.00
CA THR A 61 1.10 -23.55 -38.43
C THR A 61 -0.13 -24.02 -37.65
N ARG A 62 -0.41 -23.43 -36.48
CA ARG A 62 -1.72 -23.55 -35.81
C ARG A 62 -2.22 -22.17 -35.44
N PHE A 63 -3.50 -21.92 -35.76
CA PHE A 63 -4.13 -20.61 -35.75
C PHE A 63 -4.10 -19.93 -34.38
N LEU A 64 -3.77 -18.63 -34.36
CA LEU A 64 -4.07 -17.74 -33.25
C LEU A 64 -5.55 -17.36 -33.30
N GLN A 65 -6.36 -17.95 -32.42
CA GLN A 65 -7.72 -17.48 -32.15
C GLN A 65 -7.68 -16.66 -30.86
N GLY A 66 -8.12 -15.40 -30.93
CA GLY A 66 -7.95 -14.44 -29.84
C GLY A 66 -8.68 -14.87 -28.57
N ARG A 67 -7.95 -14.91 -27.44
CA ARG A 67 -8.57 -14.97 -26.11
C ARG A 67 -8.65 -13.56 -25.53
N SER A 68 -9.88 -13.09 -25.34
CA SER A 68 -10.18 -12.00 -24.43
C SER A 68 -9.66 -12.32 -23.03
N LEU A 69 -8.95 -11.38 -22.41
CA LEU A 69 -8.51 -11.47 -21.01
C LEU A 69 -9.70 -11.26 -20.06
N SER A 70 -10.56 -12.27 -19.94
CA SER A 70 -11.38 -12.44 -18.75
C SER A 70 -10.53 -13.09 -17.66
N ALA A 71 -10.33 -12.40 -16.54
CA ALA A 71 -9.65 -12.96 -15.36
C ALA A 71 -10.52 -14.08 -14.76
N SER A 72 -10.35 -15.30 -15.27
CA SER A 72 -11.16 -16.45 -14.87
C SER A 72 -10.81 -16.93 -13.46
N THR A 73 -11.80 -17.48 -12.77
CA THR A 73 -11.74 -18.14 -11.45
C THR A 73 -10.75 -19.31 -11.32
N SER A 74 -9.98 -19.61 -12.36
CA SER A 74 -8.85 -20.54 -12.38
C SER A 74 -7.80 -20.22 -11.31
N ASP A 75 -7.37 -18.95 -11.23
CA ASP A 75 -6.18 -18.58 -10.45
C ASP A 75 -6.45 -18.62 -8.93
N SER A 76 -7.70 -18.37 -8.51
CA SER A 76 -8.12 -18.55 -7.12
C SER A 76 -8.23 -20.03 -6.73
N TYR A 77 -8.52 -20.92 -7.69
CA TYR A 77 -8.69 -22.36 -7.43
C TYR A 77 -7.34 -23.10 -7.32
N SER A 78 -6.33 -22.73 -8.13
CA SER A 78 -4.97 -23.27 -7.98
C SER A 78 -4.41 -22.96 -6.60
N TRP A 79 -4.51 -21.69 -6.18
CA TRP A 79 -3.91 -21.24 -4.94
C TRP A 79 -4.49 -21.94 -3.70
N GLU A 80 -5.80 -22.17 -3.61
CA GLU A 80 -6.39 -22.90 -2.47
C GLU A 80 -5.93 -24.37 -2.40
N GLN A 81 -5.57 -24.98 -3.53
CA GLN A 81 -4.94 -26.30 -3.55
C GLN A 81 -3.46 -26.23 -3.18
N ASP A 82 -2.72 -25.26 -3.70
CA ASP A 82 -1.27 -25.15 -3.47
C ASP A 82 -0.95 -24.74 -2.03
N HIS A 83 -1.74 -23.87 -1.41
CA HIS A 83 -1.63 -23.54 0.01
C HIS A 83 -2.06 -24.72 0.90
N ARG A 84 -3.08 -25.49 0.51
CA ARG A 84 -3.48 -26.73 1.21
C ARG A 84 -2.45 -27.84 1.09
N ARG A 85 -1.77 -27.96 -0.05
CA ARG A 85 -0.65 -28.90 -0.26
C ARG A 85 0.58 -28.47 0.52
N ALA A 86 0.93 -27.19 0.51
CA ALA A 86 2.01 -26.65 1.33
C ALA A 86 1.73 -26.87 2.84
N TRP A 87 0.48 -26.66 3.28
CA TRP A 87 0.02 -27.01 4.62
C TRP A 87 0.20 -28.51 4.90
N GLN A 88 -0.31 -29.42 4.07
CA GLN A 88 -0.14 -30.88 4.25
C GLN A 88 1.33 -31.33 4.27
N GLN A 89 2.21 -30.71 3.49
CA GLN A 89 3.64 -31.03 3.46
C GLN A 89 4.40 -30.46 4.66
N ALA A 90 4.01 -29.28 5.15
CA ALA A 90 4.59 -28.65 6.33
C ALA A 90 4.10 -29.29 7.65
N ASN A 91 2.87 -29.81 7.70
CA ASN A 91 2.28 -30.46 8.88
C ASN A 91 2.78 -31.89 9.15
N LYS A 92 4.03 -32.21 8.79
CA LYS A 92 4.72 -33.38 9.36
C LYS A 92 5.10 -33.05 10.80
N PRO A 93 4.55 -33.75 11.81
CA PRO A 93 4.72 -33.36 13.22
C PRO A 93 6.20 -33.34 13.63
N SER A 94 6.71 -32.14 13.93
CA SER A 94 8.08 -31.91 14.37
C SER A 94 8.23 -32.29 15.84
N LYS A 95 9.17 -33.21 16.15
CA LYS A 95 9.42 -33.72 17.52
C LYS A 95 10.13 -32.72 18.46
N ARG A 96 10.13 -31.42 18.17
CA ARG A 96 10.73 -30.39 19.04
C ARG A 96 9.76 -29.99 20.16
N SER A 97 10.28 -29.71 21.35
CA SER A 97 9.52 -29.22 22.50
C SER A 97 8.79 -27.91 22.18
N GLY A 98 7.58 -27.73 22.71
CA GLY A 98 6.72 -26.58 22.43
C GLY A 98 7.41 -25.23 22.64
N LYS A 99 8.12 -25.06 23.76
CA LYS A 99 8.86 -23.84 24.11
C LYS A 99 9.89 -23.42 23.04
N ASN A 100 10.58 -24.37 22.42
CA ASN A 100 11.54 -24.06 21.35
C ASN A 100 10.81 -23.61 20.07
N ARG A 101 9.63 -24.18 19.78
CA ARG A 101 8.84 -23.83 18.60
C ARG A 101 8.11 -22.48 18.77
N GLU A 102 7.76 -22.09 19.99
CA GLU A 102 7.26 -20.74 20.29
C GLU A 102 8.35 -19.69 20.07
N GLN A 103 9.57 -19.94 20.52
CA GLN A 103 10.72 -19.06 20.27
C GLN A 103 11.07 -19.00 18.76
N ASP A 104 10.95 -20.11 18.02
CA ASP A 104 11.05 -20.13 16.55
C ASP A 104 9.96 -19.23 15.90
N LEU A 105 8.72 -19.23 16.41
CA LEU A 105 7.62 -18.38 15.91
C LEU A 105 7.82 -16.90 16.22
N GLU A 106 8.26 -16.55 17.43
CA GLU A 106 8.60 -15.16 17.80
C GLU A 106 9.69 -14.61 16.90
N THR A 107 10.73 -15.41 16.63
CA THR A 107 11.82 -15.06 15.69
C THR A 107 11.28 -14.80 14.29
N LEU A 108 10.42 -15.68 13.76
CA LEU A 108 9.77 -15.48 12.45
C LEU A 108 8.90 -14.20 12.40
N ILE A 109 8.22 -13.85 13.49
CA ILE A 109 7.43 -12.61 13.59
C ILE A 109 8.33 -11.37 13.64
N MET A 110 9.49 -11.46 14.28
CA MET A 110 10.48 -10.36 14.30
C MET A 110 11.14 -10.18 12.93
N ASP A 111 11.56 -11.27 12.28
CA ASP A 111 12.08 -11.25 10.90
C ASP A 111 11.03 -10.65 9.95
N PHE A 112 9.76 -11.05 10.08
CA PHE A 112 8.65 -10.48 9.31
C PHE A 112 8.56 -8.96 9.48
N LYS A 113 8.58 -8.47 10.73
CA LYS A 113 8.50 -7.04 11.05
C LYS A 113 9.70 -6.29 10.45
N GLN A 114 10.90 -6.83 10.60
CA GLN A 114 12.10 -6.26 10.00
C GLN A 114 11.98 -6.17 8.48
N LYS A 115 11.58 -7.24 7.79
CA LYS A 115 11.39 -7.22 6.32
C LYS A 115 10.27 -6.29 5.87
N TYR A 116 9.25 -6.05 6.70
CA TYR A 116 8.24 -5.04 6.44
C TYR A 116 8.82 -3.61 6.54
N VAL A 117 9.56 -3.30 7.62
CA VAL A 117 10.22 -1.99 7.83
C VAL A 117 11.31 -1.72 6.79
N GLU A 118 12.03 -2.75 6.32
CA GLU A 118 12.98 -2.66 5.20
C GLU A 118 12.29 -2.50 3.83
N GLY A 119 10.94 -2.47 3.75
CA GLY A 119 10.20 -2.40 2.49
C GLY A 119 10.23 -3.67 1.63
N LYS A 120 10.87 -4.75 2.10
CA LYS A 120 11.09 -6.02 1.38
C LYS A 120 9.83 -6.91 1.41
N TYR A 121 8.72 -6.38 0.90
CA TYR A 121 7.39 -7.01 1.01
C TYR A 121 7.30 -8.41 0.39
N ARG A 122 8.14 -8.76 -0.59
CA ARG A 122 8.20 -10.14 -1.14
C ARG A 122 8.79 -11.13 -0.13
N GLU A 123 9.84 -10.75 0.59
CA GLU A 123 10.40 -11.56 1.69
C GLU A 123 9.44 -11.61 2.88
N ALA A 124 8.85 -10.46 3.25
CA ALA A 124 7.85 -10.39 4.31
C ALA A 124 6.61 -11.25 4.02
N LYS A 125 6.20 -11.41 2.74
CA LYS A 125 5.11 -12.33 2.36
C LYS A 125 5.45 -13.78 2.74
N LEU A 126 6.64 -14.24 2.36
CA LEU A 126 7.08 -15.61 2.62
C LEU A 126 7.22 -15.88 4.13
N LEU A 127 7.67 -14.89 4.89
CA LEU A 127 7.71 -14.97 6.36
C LEU A 127 6.30 -14.96 6.96
N GLY A 128 5.39 -14.10 6.50
CA GLY A 128 4.00 -14.04 6.96
C GLY A 128 3.24 -15.35 6.72
N GLU A 129 3.41 -15.96 5.53
CA GLU A 129 2.86 -17.29 5.22
C GLU A 129 3.40 -18.38 6.16
N LYS A 130 4.70 -18.35 6.49
CA LYS A 130 5.30 -19.25 7.49
C LYS A 130 4.76 -19.00 8.90
N CYS A 131 4.64 -17.74 9.32
CA CYS A 131 4.11 -17.37 10.64
C CYS A 131 2.70 -17.91 10.86
N VAL A 132 1.81 -17.73 9.86
CA VAL A 132 0.43 -18.26 9.90
C VAL A 132 0.42 -19.79 9.98
N LEU A 133 1.28 -20.46 9.22
CA LEU A 133 1.34 -21.92 9.21
C LEU A 133 1.83 -22.47 10.57
N VAL A 134 2.90 -21.88 11.12
CA VAL A 134 3.47 -22.27 12.42
C VAL A 134 2.52 -21.92 13.58
N SER A 135 1.88 -20.74 13.59
CA SER A 135 0.95 -20.38 14.66
C SER A 135 -0.28 -21.29 14.69
N LYS A 136 -0.82 -21.67 13.51
CA LYS A 136 -1.95 -22.59 13.40
C LYS A 136 -1.63 -23.99 13.92
N ASP A 137 -0.41 -24.49 13.71
CA ASP A 137 0.05 -25.78 14.25
C ASP A 137 0.33 -25.73 15.77
N LEU A 138 0.96 -24.65 16.26
CA LEU A 138 1.35 -24.55 17.67
C LEU A 138 0.22 -24.14 18.62
N ARG A 139 -0.65 -23.23 18.17
CA ARG A 139 -1.62 -22.54 19.04
C ARG A 139 -3.07 -22.76 18.58
N GLY A 140 -3.26 -23.32 17.40
CA GLY A 140 -4.57 -23.61 16.83
C GLY A 140 -5.15 -22.47 15.97
N LEU A 141 -6.32 -22.74 15.40
CA LEU A 141 -7.01 -21.84 14.48
C LEU A 141 -7.65 -20.63 15.17
N SER A 142 -8.09 -20.79 16.42
CA SER A 142 -8.83 -19.78 17.20
C SER A 142 -7.96 -19.10 18.26
N ASP A 143 -6.69 -18.84 17.96
CA ASP A 143 -5.73 -18.20 18.89
C ASP A 143 -5.42 -16.74 18.48
N PRO A 144 -5.23 -15.80 19.43
CA PRO A 144 -4.94 -14.40 19.13
C PRO A 144 -3.64 -14.15 18.34
N VAL A 145 -2.62 -14.99 18.50
CA VAL A 145 -1.37 -14.91 17.75
C VAL A 145 -1.60 -15.38 16.32
N THR A 146 -2.41 -16.42 16.12
CA THR A 146 -2.87 -16.82 14.77
C THR A 146 -3.63 -15.69 14.08
N ALA A 147 -4.56 -15.01 14.77
CA ALA A 147 -5.23 -13.83 14.23
C ALA A 147 -4.24 -12.68 13.89
N SER A 148 -3.21 -12.48 14.70
CA SER A 148 -2.18 -11.46 14.47
C SER A 148 -1.34 -11.75 13.22
N THR A 149 -0.88 -12.99 13.05
CA THR A 149 -0.12 -13.41 11.87
C THR A 149 -0.96 -13.32 10.59
N LEU A 150 -2.26 -13.65 10.65
CA LEU A 150 -3.21 -13.47 9.55
C LEU A 150 -3.37 -11.99 9.18
N ASN A 151 -3.64 -11.10 10.14
CA ASN A 151 -3.71 -9.65 9.90
C ASN A 151 -2.41 -9.12 9.26
N ASN A 152 -1.25 -9.56 9.75
CA ASN A 152 0.05 -9.16 9.22
C ASN A 152 0.28 -9.65 7.78
N LEU A 153 -0.10 -10.90 7.47
CA LEU A 153 -0.08 -11.42 6.10
C LEU A 153 -1.03 -10.61 5.18
N ALA A 154 -2.24 -10.28 5.64
CA ALA A 154 -3.20 -9.48 4.89
C ALA A 154 -2.71 -8.04 4.59
N ILE A 155 -1.89 -7.45 5.48
CA ILE A 155 -1.20 -6.17 5.22
C ILE A 155 -0.24 -6.31 4.04
N ILE A 156 0.59 -7.36 4.01
CA ILE A 156 1.52 -7.59 2.89
C ILE A 156 0.78 -7.90 1.58
N LEU A 157 -0.25 -8.74 1.63
CA LEU A 157 -1.06 -9.07 0.46
C LEU A 157 -1.72 -7.82 -0.15
N LYS A 158 -2.24 -6.92 0.70
CA LYS A 158 -2.73 -5.60 0.29
C LYS A 158 -1.63 -4.78 -0.40
N ARG A 159 -0.42 -4.70 0.18
CA ARG A 159 0.72 -3.96 -0.42
C ARG A 159 1.13 -4.52 -1.79
N LEU A 160 1.14 -5.85 -1.94
CA LEU A 160 1.48 -6.54 -3.19
C LEU A 160 0.32 -6.60 -4.21
N GLY A 161 -0.83 -5.97 -3.92
CA GLY A 161 -1.97 -5.88 -4.84
C GLY A 161 -2.87 -7.11 -4.90
N ASN A 162 -2.66 -8.13 -4.06
CA ASN A 162 -3.53 -9.30 -3.98
C ASN A 162 -4.76 -9.00 -3.08
N LEU A 163 -5.65 -8.16 -3.59
CA LEU A 163 -6.70 -7.51 -2.79
C LEU A 163 -7.76 -8.49 -2.29
N HIS A 164 -8.32 -9.33 -3.16
CA HIS A 164 -9.35 -10.30 -2.75
C HIS A 164 -8.84 -11.37 -1.79
N TYR A 165 -7.57 -11.78 -1.90
CA TYR A 165 -7.01 -12.71 -0.92
C TYR A 165 -6.75 -12.00 0.43
N ALA A 166 -6.27 -10.75 0.42
CA ALA A 166 -6.18 -9.95 1.64
C ALA A 166 -7.55 -9.78 2.32
N GLU A 167 -8.64 -9.60 1.57
CA GLU A 167 -10.01 -9.47 2.08
C GLU A 167 -10.47 -10.74 2.83
N LYS A 168 -10.21 -11.92 2.25
CA LYS A 168 -10.44 -13.22 2.93
C LYS A 168 -9.64 -13.33 4.23
N VAL A 169 -8.33 -13.03 4.19
CA VAL A 169 -7.43 -13.20 5.34
C VAL A 169 -7.73 -12.20 6.47
N TYR A 170 -8.08 -10.95 6.15
CA TYR A 170 -8.58 -10.00 7.17
C TYR A 170 -9.87 -10.49 7.81
N SER A 171 -10.80 -11.03 7.02
CA SER A 171 -12.09 -11.51 7.54
C SER A 171 -11.91 -12.72 8.48
N GLU A 172 -10.96 -13.62 8.19
CA GLU A 172 -10.55 -14.70 9.09
C GLU A 172 -9.98 -14.13 10.41
N ALA A 173 -9.03 -13.18 10.32
CA ALA A 173 -8.42 -12.54 11.50
C ALA A 173 -9.44 -11.79 12.37
N ILE A 174 -10.35 -11.02 11.76
CA ILE A 174 -11.43 -10.31 12.45
C ILE A 174 -12.37 -11.30 13.12
N SER A 175 -12.77 -12.39 12.45
CA SER A 175 -13.65 -13.40 13.03
C SER A 175 -13.04 -14.04 14.27
N ILE A 176 -11.74 -14.37 14.23
CA ILE A 176 -11.03 -14.93 15.38
C ILE A 176 -10.97 -13.90 16.51
N TYR A 177 -10.49 -12.68 16.25
CA TYR A 177 -10.40 -11.63 17.28
C TYR A 177 -11.75 -11.30 17.91
N ASN A 178 -12.80 -11.17 17.11
CA ASN A 178 -14.15 -10.88 17.59
C ASN A 178 -14.71 -12.02 18.44
N SER A 179 -14.37 -13.28 18.13
CA SER A 179 -14.82 -14.44 18.93
C SER A 179 -14.14 -14.56 20.29
N ILE A 180 -12.93 -14.00 20.45
CA ILE A 180 -12.12 -14.11 21.69
C ILE A 180 -12.29 -12.88 22.57
N TYR A 181 -12.29 -11.68 21.96
CA TYR A 181 -12.23 -10.41 22.67
C TYR A 181 -13.44 -9.49 22.42
N GLY A 182 -14.33 -9.83 21.48
CA GLY A 182 -15.41 -8.96 21.06
C GLY A 182 -14.98 -7.83 20.10
N PRO A 183 -15.95 -6.97 19.69
CA PRO A 183 -15.75 -5.99 18.63
C PRO A 183 -14.97 -4.73 19.06
N THR A 184 -15.09 -4.33 20.32
CA THR A 184 -14.45 -3.11 20.88
C THR A 184 -12.98 -3.30 21.24
N HIS A 185 -12.45 -4.52 21.20
CA HIS A 185 -11.05 -4.76 21.55
C HIS A 185 -10.08 -4.19 20.50
N GLN A 186 -8.96 -3.61 20.96
CA GLN A 186 -7.98 -2.91 20.13
C GLN A 186 -7.50 -3.71 18.90
N ASN A 187 -7.28 -5.02 19.05
CA ASN A 187 -6.88 -5.87 17.92
C ASN A 187 -8.00 -6.06 16.90
N THR A 188 -9.25 -6.22 17.35
CA THR A 188 -10.43 -6.36 16.47
C THR A 188 -10.63 -5.06 15.68
N MET A 189 -10.63 -3.91 16.38
CA MET A 189 -10.74 -2.59 15.76
C MET A 189 -9.63 -2.29 14.75
N THR A 190 -8.39 -2.71 15.04
CA THR A 190 -7.25 -2.56 14.12
C THR A 190 -7.41 -3.42 12.86
N ALA A 191 -7.86 -4.66 13.01
CA ALA A 191 -8.10 -5.55 11.88
C ALA A 191 -9.28 -5.07 11.00
N ILE A 192 -10.38 -4.59 11.60
CA ILE A 192 -11.50 -3.95 10.89
C ILE A 192 -11.00 -2.72 10.12
N SER A 193 -10.23 -1.83 10.77
CA SER A 193 -9.67 -0.65 10.09
C SER A 193 -8.80 -1.04 8.89
N ASN A 194 -7.95 -2.05 9.04
CA ASN A 194 -7.08 -2.52 7.96
C ASN A 194 -7.86 -3.12 6.78
N ARG A 195 -8.99 -3.78 7.05
CA ARG A 195 -9.94 -4.30 6.04
C ARG A 195 -10.69 -3.15 5.36
N ALA A 196 -11.21 -2.17 6.08
CA ALA A 196 -11.88 -1.02 5.48
C ALA A 196 -10.96 -0.23 4.53
N LEU A 197 -9.68 -0.03 4.93
CA LEU A 197 -8.65 0.55 4.06
C LEU A 197 -8.35 -0.27 2.80
N LEU A 198 -8.58 -1.60 2.84
CA LEU A 198 -8.55 -2.47 1.66
C LEU A 198 -9.82 -2.32 0.81
N MET A 199 -10.99 -2.29 1.44
CA MET A 199 -12.31 -2.21 0.78
C MET A 199 -12.46 -0.94 -0.07
N ARG A 200 -11.87 0.19 0.36
CA ARG A 200 -11.70 1.40 -0.47
C ARG A 200 -11.00 1.11 -1.81
N ARG A 201 -9.95 0.30 -1.82
CA ARG A 201 -9.22 -0.09 -3.05
C ARG A 201 -10.00 -1.07 -3.92
N LEU A 202 -11.03 -1.73 -3.37
CA LEU A 202 -11.98 -2.57 -4.08
C LEU A 202 -13.23 -1.80 -4.55
N GLY A 203 -13.28 -0.47 -4.35
CA GLY A 203 -14.42 0.38 -4.71
C GLY A 203 -15.59 0.34 -3.72
N LYS A 204 -15.49 -0.43 -2.62
CA LYS A 204 -16.50 -0.57 -1.57
C LYS A 204 -16.44 0.58 -0.56
N SER A 205 -16.52 1.82 -1.04
CA SER A 205 -16.23 3.03 -0.23
C SER A 205 -17.24 3.27 0.90
N GLN A 206 -18.51 2.88 0.71
CA GLN A 206 -19.57 3.03 1.70
C GLN A 206 -19.42 2.03 2.86
N GLU A 207 -19.31 0.73 2.55
CA GLU A 207 -19.01 -0.31 3.56
C GLU A 207 -17.74 0.02 4.36
N ALA A 208 -16.70 0.54 3.68
CA ALA A 208 -15.47 0.97 4.33
C ALA A 208 -15.62 2.23 5.22
N LEU A 209 -16.56 3.13 4.91
CA LEU A 209 -16.88 4.26 5.77
C LEU A 209 -17.58 3.77 7.05
N GLU A 210 -18.56 2.89 6.91
CA GLU A 210 -19.33 2.31 8.03
C GLU A 210 -18.43 1.55 9.02
N ASP A 211 -17.55 0.67 8.52
CA ASP A 211 -16.54 -0.03 9.35
C ASP A 211 -15.65 0.95 10.14
N LEU A 212 -15.27 2.09 9.53
CA LEU A 212 -14.35 3.06 10.14
C LEU A 212 -15.02 4.07 11.06
N GLU A 213 -16.25 4.49 10.78
CA GLU A 213 -17.06 5.27 11.72
C GLU A 213 -17.40 4.45 12.97
N LEU A 214 -17.67 3.15 12.81
CA LEU A 214 -17.86 2.22 13.92
C LEU A 214 -16.59 2.08 14.79
N VAL A 215 -15.41 1.88 14.17
CA VAL A 215 -14.15 1.82 14.92
C VAL A 215 -13.82 3.16 15.59
N HIS A 216 -14.02 4.29 14.91
CA HIS A 216 -13.81 5.60 15.51
C HIS A 216 -14.72 5.82 16.73
N LYS A 217 -16.00 5.42 16.63
CA LYS A 217 -16.94 5.46 17.75
C LYS A 217 -16.43 4.63 18.93
N TYR A 218 -16.08 3.36 18.72
CA TYR A 218 -15.60 2.50 19.80
C TYR A 218 -14.32 3.02 20.46
N ARG A 219 -13.35 3.53 19.70
CA ARG A 219 -12.15 4.16 20.31
C ARG A 219 -12.49 5.43 21.08
N HIS A 220 -13.41 6.25 20.59
CA HIS A 220 -13.87 7.42 21.32
C HIS A 220 -14.55 7.07 22.64
N GLU A 221 -15.34 5.98 22.68
CA GLU A 221 -16.03 5.48 23.87
C GLU A 221 -15.08 4.82 24.89
N GLU A 222 -14.11 4.01 24.43
CA GLU A 222 -13.20 3.23 25.28
C GLU A 222 -11.90 3.98 25.68
N GLU A 223 -11.36 4.80 24.78
CA GLU A 223 -10.04 5.46 24.92
C GLU A 223 -10.13 7.00 25.01
N GLY A 224 -11.30 7.57 24.74
CA GLY A 224 -11.54 9.01 24.76
C GLY A 224 -11.04 9.76 23.51
N VAL A 225 -11.36 11.05 23.46
CA VAL A 225 -11.07 11.94 22.31
C VAL A 225 -9.57 12.25 22.16
N ASN A 226 -8.82 12.27 23.25
CA ASN A 226 -7.38 12.58 23.25
C ASN A 226 -6.49 11.34 23.05
N SER A 227 -7.04 10.15 22.74
CA SER A 227 -6.20 8.99 22.40
C SER A 227 -5.57 9.14 20.99
N PRO A 228 -4.26 8.88 20.84
CA PRO A 228 -3.62 8.75 19.53
C PRO A 228 -4.34 7.77 18.60
N ALA A 229 -4.89 6.67 19.11
CA ALA A 229 -5.58 5.69 18.26
C ALA A 229 -6.99 6.15 17.87
N THR A 230 -7.69 6.92 18.71
CA THR A 230 -8.91 7.64 18.31
C THR A 230 -8.61 8.64 17.19
N ALA A 231 -7.52 9.40 17.31
CA ALA A 231 -7.07 10.34 16.27
C ALA A 231 -6.71 9.63 14.94
N ILE A 232 -6.02 8.49 14.99
CA ILE A 232 -5.76 7.67 13.79
C ILE A 232 -7.06 7.12 13.19
N ALA A 233 -8.03 6.67 14.00
CA ALA A 233 -9.34 6.27 13.49
C ALA A 233 -10.09 7.44 12.82
N LEU A 234 -10.04 8.65 13.41
CA LEU A 234 -10.62 9.86 12.83
C LEU A 234 -9.98 10.22 11.47
N SER A 235 -8.66 10.15 11.36
CA SER A 235 -7.94 10.38 10.10
C SER A 235 -8.26 9.34 9.03
N ASN A 236 -8.47 8.09 9.43
CA ASN A 236 -8.95 7.04 8.54
C ASN A 236 -10.34 7.39 8.00
N VAL A 237 -11.29 7.81 8.84
CA VAL A 237 -12.62 8.27 8.40
C VAL A 237 -12.51 9.48 7.46
N ALA A 238 -11.66 10.46 7.77
CA ALA A 238 -11.39 11.62 6.91
C ALA A 238 -10.97 11.22 5.48
N THR A 239 -10.16 10.18 5.35
CA THR A 239 -9.77 9.63 4.04
C THR A 239 -10.95 9.11 3.21
N SER A 240 -12.01 8.54 3.82
CA SER A 240 -13.25 8.18 3.08
C SER A 240 -13.94 9.44 2.58
N PHE A 241 -14.12 10.45 3.43
CA PHE A 241 -14.82 11.67 3.02
C PHE A 241 -14.09 12.38 1.87
N ARG A 242 -12.75 12.42 1.86
CA ARG A 242 -11.99 12.89 0.70
C ARG A 242 -12.30 12.09 -0.56
N GLN A 243 -12.23 10.76 -0.49
CA GLN A 243 -12.52 9.87 -1.63
C GLN A 243 -13.98 9.94 -2.13
N MET A 244 -14.91 10.42 -1.29
CA MET A 244 -16.31 10.65 -1.65
C MET A 244 -16.58 12.08 -2.15
N GLY A 245 -15.54 12.90 -2.38
CA GLY A 245 -15.68 14.27 -2.88
C GLY A 245 -16.09 15.30 -1.81
N LEU A 246 -15.78 15.05 -0.53
CA LEU A 246 -16.06 15.95 0.60
C LEU A 246 -14.76 16.40 1.31
N PRO A 247 -13.84 17.08 0.59
CA PRO A 247 -12.50 17.39 1.10
C PRO A 247 -12.49 18.41 2.25
N GLU A 248 -13.45 19.33 2.36
CA GLU A 248 -13.56 20.26 3.50
C GLU A 248 -13.86 19.52 4.80
N LYS A 249 -14.78 18.53 4.74
CA LYS A 249 -15.11 17.67 5.89
C LYS A 249 -13.89 16.85 6.30
N ALA A 250 -13.19 16.27 5.32
CA ALA A 250 -11.95 15.55 5.55
C ALA A 250 -10.87 16.43 6.19
N LEU A 251 -10.63 17.64 5.67
CA LEU A 251 -9.62 18.58 6.20
C LEU A 251 -9.88 18.92 7.67
N LYS A 252 -11.13 19.18 8.07
CA LYS A 252 -11.47 19.41 9.49
C LYS A 252 -11.09 18.21 10.35
N MET A 253 -11.42 17.00 9.91
CA MET A 253 -11.14 15.77 10.65
C MET A 253 -9.63 15.47 10.74
N TYR A 254 -8.85 15.74 9.69
CA TYR A 254 -7.39 15.65 9.73
C TYR A 254 -6.76 16.67 10.69
N LYS A 255 -7.24 17.92 10.72
CA LYS A 255 -6.73 18.93 11.65
C LYS A 255 -6.95 18.53 13.11
N ASN A 256 -8.16 18.07 13.45
CA ASN A 256 -8.47 17.53 14.78
C ASN A 256 -7.57 16.32 15.14
N ALA A 257 -7.33 15.40 14.20
CA ALA A 257 -6.45 14.25 14.43
C ALA A 257 -4.98 14.67 14.65
N LEU A 258 -4.49 15.66 13.90
CA LEU A 258 -3.11 16.17 14.05
C LEU A 258 -2.91 16.90 15.38
N GLU A 259 -3.90 17.64 15.87
CA GLU A 259 -3.84 18.31 17.17
C GLU A 259 -3.55 17.32 18.29
N VAL A 260 -4.35 16.24 18.38
CA VAL A 260 -4.17 15.16 19.35
C VAL A 260 -2.82 14.44 19.16
N LEU A 261 -2.46 14.06 17.93
CA LEU A 261 -1.20 13.34 17.70
C LEU A 261 0.03 14.17 18.07
N ARG A 262 0.04 15.47 17.78
CA ARG A 262 1.13 16.38 18.14
C ARG A 262 1.31 16.54 19.63
N GLU A 263 0.21 16.63 20.38
CA GLU A 263 0.25 16.73 21.84
C GLU A 263 0.72 15.43 22.49
N GLN A 264 0.26 14.28 21.99
CA GLN A 264 0.40 13.00 22.69
C GLN A 264 1.62 12.16 22.25
N VAL A 265 2.03 12.25 20.98
CA VAL A 265 3.17 11.46 20.41
C VAL A 265 4.19 12.31 19.66
N GLY A 266 3.90 13.57 19.35
CA GLY A 266 4.81 14.51 18.72
C GLY A 266 4.77 14.54 17.18
N GLU A 267 5.54 15.46 16.59
CA GLU A 267 5.61 15.65 15.13
C GLU A 267 6.40 14.54 14.41
N ASP A 268 7.39 13.93 15.09
CA ASP A 268 8.30 12.91 14.52
C ASP A 268 7.72 11.47 14.53
N ASP A 269 6.47 11.29 14.93
CA ASP A 269 5.80 9.98 14.90
C ASP A 269 5.33 9.58 13.48
N LEU A 270 5.38 8.28 13.19
CA LEU A 270 4.93 7.71 11.91
C LEU A 270 3.41 7.80 11.70
N GLY A 271 2.63 7.82 12.79
CA GLY A 271 1.21 8.15 12.76
C GLY A 271 1.00 9.60 12.35
N THR A 272 1.65 10.55 13.01
CA THR A 272 1.61 11.98 12.65
C THR A 272 2.02 12.21 11.19
N ALA A 273 3.14 11.64 10.74
CA ALA A 273 3.57 11.69 9.34
C ALA A 273 2.57 11.08 8.35
N THR A 274 1.81 10.07 8.78
CA THR A 274 0.76 9.47 7.94
C THR A 274 -0.46 10.39 7.80
N VAL A 275 -0.87 11.04 8.89
CA VAL A 275 -1.97 12.02 8.85
C VAL A 275 -1.57 13.27 8.05
N LEU A 276 -0.33 13.76 8.19
CA LEU A 276 0.22 14.86 7.39
C LEU A 276 0.22 14.52 5.88
N ASN A 277 0.72 13.34 5.52
CA ASN A 277 0.73 12.87 4.13
C ASN A 277 -0.68 12.81 3.53
N ASP A 278 -1.65 12.23 4.24
CA ASP A 278 -3.00 12.02 3.70
C ASP A 278 -3.82 13.33 3.72
N MET A 279 -3.51 14.26 4.64
CA MET A 279 -4.01 15.64 4.60
C MET A 279 -3.46 16.42 3.39
N SER A 280 -2.20 16.21 2.97
CA SER A 280 -1.61 16.91 1.81
C SER A 280 -2.44 16.75 0.53
N LEU A 281 -2.92 15.53 0.25
CA LEU A 281 -3.79 15.25 -0.90
C LEU A 281 -5.15 15.97 -0.78
N THR A 282 -5.67 16.12 0.44
CA THR A 282 -6.90 16.87 0.70
C THR A 282 -6.73 18.36 0.45
N LEU A 283 -5.54 18.89 0.75
CA LEU A 283 -5.18 20.26 0.45
C LEU A 283 -4.99 20.47 -1.07
N VAL A 284 -4.51 19.46 -1.81
CA VAL A 284 -4.53 19.47 -3.29
C VAL A 284 -5.96 19.53 -3.83
N ASP A 285 -6.87 18.68 -3.32
CA ASP A 285 -8.29 18.71 -3.73
C ASP A 285 -8.94 20.09 -3.49
N LEU A 286 -8.49 20.81 -2.46
CA LEU A 286 -8.93 22.17 -2.11
C LEU A 286 -8.09 23.29 -2.78
N SER A 287 -7.19 22.96 -3.71
CA SER A 287 -6.26 23.91 -4.37
C SER A 287 -5.35 24.72 -3.42
N LYS A 288 -5.15 24.23 -2.19
CA LYS A 288 -4.29 24.82 -1.15
C LYS A 288 -2.84 24.31 -1.26
N LEU A 289 -2.25 24.52 -2.43
CA LEU A 289 -1.02 23.83 -2.84
C LEU A 289 0.23 24.17 -1.99
N ALA A 290 0.30 25.36 -1.42
CA ALA A 290 1.38 25.75 -0.51
C ALA A 290 1.26 25.05 0.87
N GLU A 291 0.05 25.00 1.45
CA GLU A 291 -0.21 24.21 2.67
C GLU A 291 0.06 22.72 2.41
N ALA A 292 -0.28 22.21 1.21
CA ALA A 292 -0.05 20.82 0.81
C ALA A 292 1.45 20.48 0.76
N GLU A 293 2.26 21.34 0.13
CA GLU A 293 3.72 21.19 0.04
C GLU A 293 4.35 21.11 1.43
N GLU A 294 4.00 22.04 2.34
CA GLU A 294 4.57 22.10 3.69
C GLU A 294 4.32 20.79 4.47
N VAL A 295 3.08 20.31 4.50
CA VAL A 295 2.73 19.12 5.29
C VAL A 295 3.19 17.82 4.63
N CYS A 296 3.26 17.78 3.30
CA CYS A 296 3.87 16.66 2.57
C CYS A 296 5.38 16.59 2.85
N GLY A 297 6.08 17.73 2.84
CA GLY A 297 7.51 17.83 3.15
C GLY A 297 7.83 17.34 4.56
N LYS A 298 7.04 17.74 5.56
CA LYS A 298 7.15 17.23 6.94
C LYS A 298 6.97 15.70 7.00
N ALA A 299 5.97 15.14 6.30
CA ALA A 299 5.78 13.70 6.24
C ALA A 299 6.95 12.95 5.57
N ILE A 300 7.55 13.53 4.52
CA ILE A 300 8.76 12.98 3.87
C ILE A 300 9.94 12.99 4.83
N ALA A 301 10.17 14.11 5.55
CA ALA A 301 11.29 14.24 6.48
C ALA A 301 11.23 13.16 7.58
N VAL A 302 10.08 13.03 8.27
CA VAL A 302 9.89 12.02 9.33
C VAL A 302 10.06 10.61 8.79
N ARG A 303 9.43 10.27 7.66
CA ARG A 303 9.55 8.92 7.05
C ARG A 303 10.97 8.63 6.56
N SER A 304 11.68 9.63 6.02
CA SER A 304 13.08 9.47 5.59
C SER A 304 14.01 9.19 6.77
N THR A 305 13.79 9.84 7.92
CA THR A 305 14.57 9.65 9.14
C THR A 305 14.28 8.29 9.80
N VAL A 306 13.01 7.91 9.92
CA VAL A 306 12.58 6.73 10.68
C VAL A 306 12.61 5.43 9.86
N LEU A 307 12.30 5.49 8.56
CA LEU A 307 12.18 4.32 7.67
C LEU A 307 13.26 4.27 6.58
N GLY A 308 13.97 5.38 6.34
CA GLY A 308 14.89 5.54 5.22
C GLY A 308 14.22 6.11 3.96
N ARG A 309 15.04 6.71 3.08
CA ARG A 309 14.58 7.35 1.84
C ARG A 309 13.91 6.36 0.87
N ASP A 310 14.45 5.14 0.76
CA ASP A 310 13.96 4.12 -0.19
C ASP A 310 12.74 3.32 0.30
N HIS A 311 12.28 3.54 1.54
CA HIS A 311 11.13 2.79 2.06
C HIS A 311 9.85 3.16 1.27
N PRO A 312 8.99 2.20 0.88
CA PRO A 312 7.85 2.47 0.01
C PRO A 312 6.83 3.52 0.54
N ASP A 313 6.71 3.73 1.85
CA ASP A 313 5.89 4.82 2.38
C ASP A 313 6.56 6.21 2.32
N THR A 314 7.89 6.26 2.30
CA THR A 314 8.67 7.47 2.05
C THR A 314 8.58 7.85 0.57
N VAL A 315 8.82 6.88 -0.32
CA VAL A 315 8.66 7.03 -1.78
C VAL A 315 7.23 7.49 -2.12
N ARG A 316 6.19 6.88 -1.52
CA ARG A 316 4.79 7.30 -1.70
C ARG A 316 4.53 8.75 -1.28
N SER A 317 5.23 9.27 -0.27
CA SER A 317 5.13 10.70 0.07
C SER A 317 5.83 11.58 -0.96
N MET A 318 6.96 11.15 -1.51
CA MET A 318 7.64 11.85 -2.61
C MET A 318 6.79 11.85 -3.90
N GLU A 319 6.06 10.77 -4.21
CA GLU A 319 5.08 10.71 -5.31
C GLU A 319 3.92 11.71 -5.11
N ASN A 320 3.45 11.88 -3.87
CA ASN A 320 2.45 12.90 -3.53
C ASN A 320 3.03 14.32 -3.69
N MET A 321 4.28 14.56 -3.31
CA MET A 321 4.98 15.84 -3.53
C MET A 321 5.11 16.18 -5.02
N ILE A 322 5.47 15.20 -5.86
CA ILE A 322 5.48 15.36 -7.32
C ILE A 322 4.10 15.77 -7.84
N THR A 323 3.03 15.19 -7.29
CA THR A 323 1.64 15.55 -7.64
C THR A 323 1.30 16.98 -7.24
N ILE A 324 1.80 17.46 -6.08
CA ILE A 324 1.64 18.84 -5.62
C ILE A 324 2.35 19.81 -6.58
N PHE A 325 3.61 19.56 -6.94
CA PHE A 325 4.35 20.43 -7.87
C PHE A 325 3.72 20.48 -9.26
N ALA A 326 3.27 19.35 -9.81
CA ALA A 326 2.55 19.32 -11.08
C ALA A 326 1.29 20.21 -11.05
N LYS A 327 0.55 20.21 -9.94
CA LYS A 327 -0.61 21.09 -9.75
C LYS A 327 -0.25 22.57 -9.59
N GLN A 328 0.89 22.89 -8.97
CA GLN A 328 1.37 24.26 -8.87
C GLN A 328 1.73 24.83 -10.25
N ASP A 329 2.37 24.02 -11.11
CA ASP A 329 2.74 24.44 -12.46
C ASP A 329 1.51 24.57 -13.39
N GLU A 330 0.53 23.67 -13.27
CA GLU A 330 -0.78 23.83 -13.91
C GLU A 330 -1.47 25.15 -13.51
N GLN A 331 -1.38 25.55 -12.24
CA GLN A 331 -1.98 26.79 -11.73
C GLN A 331 -1.24 28.03 -12.26
N LYS A 332 0.10 28.05 -12.22
CA LYS A 332 0.92 29.14 -12.79
C LYS A 332 0.64 29.35 -14.28
N GLY A 333 0.66 28.26 -15.06
CA GLY A 333 0.40 28.28 -16.50
C GLY A 333 -1.04 28.64 -16.91
N GLN A 334 -1.97 28.73 -15.96
CA GLN A 334 -3.31 29.31 -16.16
C GLN A 334 -3.37 30.81 -15.81
N VAL A 335 -2.54 31.28 -14.87
CA VAL A 335 -2.42 32.70 -14.54
C VAL A 335 -1.69 33.46 -15.65
N GLU A 336 -0.62 32.90 -16.21
CA GLU A 336 0.14 33.49 -17.32
C GLU A 336 -0.62 33.57 -18.66
N LYS A 337 -1.82 32.97 -18.75
CA LYS A 337 -2.67 32.94 -19.95
C LYS A 337 -3.92 33.84 -19.85
N LYS A 338 -4.03 34.67 -18.80
CA LYS A 338 -5.15 35.58 -18.56
C LYS A 338 -4.72 37.03 -18.62
#